data_AF-A0A7X7LXQ0-F1
#
_entry.id   AF-A0A7X7LXQ0-F1
#
_cell.length_a   1.000
_cell.length_b   1.000
_cell.length_c   1.000
_cell.angle_alpha   90.00
_cell.angle_beta   90.00
_cell.angle_gamma   90.00
#
_symmetry.space_group_name_H-M   'P 1'
#
loop_
_entity.id
_entity.type
_entity.pdbx_description
1 polymer ?
#
loop_
_entity_poly.entity_id
_entity_poly.type
_entity_poly.pdbx_seq_one_letter_code
_entity_poly.pdbx_strand_id
1 'polypeptide(L)' 'HRFDRYVKLAFFRGALLDPVPPEPSKSGDTRYLHIHEGEDWDEAQFMDWVAQASGLPGEVM' A
#
# COMPACT_ATOMS: atom_id res chain seq x y z
N HIS A 1 -2.51 -8.22 -5.76
CA HIS A 1 -3.49 -8.91 -6.63
C HIS A 1 -3.67 -8.15 -7.92
N ARG A 2 -3.79 -8.82 -9.06
CA ARG A 2 -4.10 -8.19 -10.35
C ARG A 2 -5.60 -8.28 -10.61
N PHE A 3 -6.24 -7.16 -10.83
CA PHE A 3 -7.61 -7.04 -11.29
C PHE A 3 -7.61 -6.53 -12.74
N ASP A 4 -8.71 -6.71 -13.47
CA ASP A 4 -8.80 -6.36 -14.90
C ASP A 4 -8.43 -4.90 -15.22
N ARG A 5 -8.47 -4.00 -14.23
CA ARG A 5 -8.23 -2.56 -14.41
C ARG A 5 -7.23 -1.93 -13.44
N TYR A 6 -6.73 -2.70 -12.47
CA TYR A 6 -5.80 -2.18 -11.48
C TYR A 6 -4.99 -3.26 -10.78
N VAL A 7 -3.84 -2.87 -10.25
CA VAL A 7 -3.07 -3.68 -9.30
C VAL A 7 -3.39 -3.19 -7.89
N LYS A 8 -3.76 -4.13 -7.03
CA LYS A 8 -3.93 -3.90 -5.60
C LYS A 8 -2.67 -4.30 -4.85
N LEU A 9 -2.03 -3.33 -4.22
CA LEU A 9 -0.90 -3.51 -3.31
C LEU A 9 -1.39 -3.48 -1.87
N ALA A 10 -0.89 -4.38 -1.05
CA ALA A 10 -1.27 -4.50 0.35
C ALA A 10 -0.07 -4.18 1.25
N PHE A 11 -0.25 -3.20 2.12
CA PHE A 11 0.69 -2.85 3.18
C PHE A 11 0.11 -3.36 4.49
N PHE A 12 0.61 -4.48 4.99
CA PHE A 12 0.00 -5.15 6.13
C PHE A 12 -0.02 -4.31 7.42
N ARG A 13 0.99 -3.46 7.59
CA ARG A 13 1.07 -2.42 8.63
C ARG A 13 0.92 -1.01 8.06
N GLY A 14 0.09 -0.88 7.04
CA GLY A 14 -0.10 0.36 6.30
C GLY A 14 -0.60 1.53 7.15
N ALA A 15 -1.30 1.26 8.26
CA ALA A 15 -1.73 2.30 9.21
C ALA A 15 -0.57 3.02 9.92
N LEU A 16 0.65 2.46 9.90
CA LEU A 16 1.84 3.04 10.50
C LEU A 16 2.69 3.85 9.50
N LEU A 17 2.30 3.88 8.23
CA LEU A 17 3.00 4.65 7.19
C LEU A 17 2.54 6.12 7.23
N ASP A 18 3.43 7.03 6.84
CA ASP A 18 3.15 8.46 6.76
C ASP A 18 3.51 9.02 5.38
N PRO A 19 2.54 9.49 4.57
CA PRO A 19 1.10 9.48 4.83
C PRO A 19 0.51 8.06 4.82
N VAL A 20 -0.64 7.86 5.45
CA VAL A 20 -1.31 6.55 5.45
C VAL A 20 -1.88 6.26 4.06
N PRO A 21 -1.66 5.07 3.46
CA PRO A 21 -2.25 4.73 2.16
C PRO A 21 -3.79 4.77 2.21
N PRO A 22 -4.43 5.20 1.11
CA PRO A 22 -5.81 5.70 1.13
C PRO A 22 -6.86 4.63 1.42
N GLU A 23 -6.63 3.39 1.01
CA GLU A 23 -7.65 2.34 1.06
C GLU A 23 -7.56 1.53 2.36
N PRO A 24 -8.53 1.61 3.28
CA PRO A 24 -8.51 0.83 4.51
C PRO A 24 -8.83 -0.64 4.29
N SER A 25 -8.30 -1.51 5.15
CA SER A 25 -8.79 -2.88 5.30
C SER A 25 -10.08 -2.94 6.12
N LYS A 26 -10.89 -3.98 5.90
CA LYS A 26 -12.10 -4.25 6.70
C LYS A 26 -11.78 -4.61 8.15
N SER A 27 -10.59 -5.12 8.41
CA SER A 27 -10.11 -5.48 9.75
C SER A 27 -8.59 -5.38 9.79
N GLY A 28 -8.05 -4.81 10.88
CA GLY A 28 -6.61 -4.69 11.13
C GLY A 28 -5.95 -3.43 10.56
N ASP A 29 -4.63 -3.40 10.66
CA ASP A 29 -3.77 -2.26 10.30
C ASP A 29 -3.41 -2.19 8.81
N THR A 30 -3.89 -3.16 8.03
CA THR A 30 -3.59 -3.23 6.61
C THR A 30 -4.21 -2.05 5.85
N ARG A 31 -3.43 -1.48 4.94
CA ARG A 31 -3.89 -0.50 3.95
C ARG A 31 -3.58 -0.97 2.55
N TYR A 32 -4.33 -0.46 1.59
CA TYR A 32 -4.13 -0.77 0.18
C TYR A 32 -3.82 0.47 -0.64
N LEU A 33 -3.14 0.21 -1.75
CA LEU A 33 -3.01 1.14 -2.86
C LEU A 33 -3.54 0.45 -4.10
N HIS A 34 -4.44 1.12 -4.82
CA HIS A 34 -4.93 0.66 -6.12
C HIS A 34 -4.24 1.51 -7.19
N ILE A 35 -3.41 0.86 -8.01
CA ILE A 35 -2.77 1.51 -9.15
C ILE A 35 -3.55 1.11 -10.40
N HIS A 36 -4.27 2.07 -10.97
CA HIS A 36 -5.08 1.88 -12.17
C HIS A 36 -4.24 1.98 -13.44
N GLU A 37 -4.61 1.21 -14.46
CA GLU A 37 -3.94 1.29 -15.76
C GLU A 37 -4.25 2.64 -16.44
N GLY A 38 -3.20 3.36 -16.87
CA GLY A 38 -3.33 4.64 -17.58
C GLY A 38 -3.62 5.85 -16.69
N GLU A 39 -3.61 5.69 -15.38
CA GLU A 39 -3.68 6.80 -14.42
C GLU A 39 -2.28 7.18 -13.97
N ASP A 40 -2.00 8.49 -13.91
CA ASP A 40 -0.78 8.99 -13.30
C ASP A 40 -0.87 8.79 -11.79
N TRP A 41 0.11 8.10 -11.23
CA TRP A 41 0.22 7.87 -9.79
C TRP A 41 1.56 8.41 -9.29
N ASP A 42 1.60 8.78 -8.02
CA ASP A 42 2.79 9.36 -7.41
C ASP A 42 3.83 8.27 -7.09
N GLU A 43 4.78 8.11 -8.01
CA GLU A 43 5.88 7.15 -7.87
C GLU A 43 6.78 7.47 -6.67
N ALA A 44 7.00 8.76 -6.37
CA ALA A 44 7.82 9.17 -5.24
C ALA A 44 7.16 8.77 -3.91
N GLN A 45 5.86 9.02 -3.78
CA GLN A 45 5.09 8.62 -2.61
C GLN A 45 5.08 7.10 -2.41
N PHE A 46 4.97 6.33 -3.50
CA PHE A 46 5.02 4.88 -3.40
C PHE A 46 6.39 4.36 -2.95
N MET A 47 7.47 4.91 -3.51
CA MET A 47 8.82 4.55 -3.12
C MET A 47 9.07 4.85 -1.63
N ASP A 48 8.52 5.94 -1.13
CA ASP A 48 8.57 6.29 0.29
C ASP A 48 7.81 5.26 1.15
N TRP A 49 6.61 4.83 0.74
CA TRP A 49 5.89 3.75 1.43
C TRP A 49 6.65 2.43 1.44
N VAL A 50 7.31 2.06 0.34
CA VAL A 50 8.14 0.85 0.26
C VAL A 50 9.34 0.96 1.21
N ALA A 51 10.00 2.11 1.26
CA ALA A 51 11.12 2.36 2.16
C ALA A 51 10.69 2.26 3.64
N GLN A 52 9.60 2.93 4.01
CA GLN A 52 9.04 2.87 5.37
C GLN A 52 8.63 1.45 5.74
N ALA A 53 7.90 0.75 4.86
CA ALA A 53 7.45 -0.62 5.10
C ALA A 53 8.62 -1.59 5.28
N SER A 54 9.75 -1.37 4.60
CA SER A 54 10.96 -2.19 4.75
C SER A 54 11.60 -2.08 6.14
N GLY A 55 11.38 -0.98 6.85
CA GLY A 55 11.85 -0.77 8.22
C GLY A 55 10.90 -1.31 9.29
N LEU A 56 9.68 -1.68 8.93
CA LEU A 56 8.72 -2.26 9.86
C LEU A 56 8.99 -3.76 10.05
N PRO A 57 8.77 -4.31 11.27
CA PRO A 57 8.87 -5.75 11.46
C PRO A 57 7.90 -6.46 10.50
N GLY A 58 8.42 -7.46 9.77
CA GLY A 58 7.61 -8.25 8.85
C GLY A 58 6.39 -8.86 9.55
N GLU A 59 5.31 -9.04 8.81
CA GLU A 59 4.15 -9.75 9.31
C GLU A 59 4.50 -11.23 9.48
N VAL A 60 4.31 -11.76 10.70
CA VAL A 60 4.39 -13.20 10.94
C VAL A 60 3.05 -13.77 10.51
N MET A 61 3.03 -14.39 9.34
CA MET A 61 1.83 -14.98 8.73
C MET A 61 1.73 -16.47 9.06
#